data_AF-S3E006-F1
#
_entry.id   AF-S3E006-F1
#
_cell.length_a   1.000
_cell.length_b   1.000
_cell.length_c   1.000
_cell.angle_alpha   90.00
_cell.angle_beta   90.00
_cell.angle_gamma   90.00
#
_symmetry.space_group_name_H-M   'P 1'
#
loop_
_entity.id
_entity.type
_entity.pdbx_description
1 polymer ?
#
loop_
_entity_poly.entity_id
_entity_poly.type
_entity_poly.pdbx_seq_one_letter_code
_entity_poly.pdbx_strand_id
1 'polypeptide(L)'
;MIVIKQKVLLVLLDPQGNATMASGIDKYKINARDYELIIKNLSFKKVGYRQISGYYDLIAANSDITAAEIKLMEVFFREDRLKNTLSSVRDVCDFIFIACPPSLNLLTINACEFKN
;
A
#
# COMPACT_ATOMS: atom_id res chain seq x y z
N MET A 1 12.52 -29.39 8.70
CA MET A 1 12.76 -28.04 8.16
C MET A 1 11.82 -27.10 8.90
N ILE A 2 12.34 -26.24 9.78
CA ILE A 2 11.51 -25.26 10.51
C ILE A 2 11.33 -24.07 9.58
N VAL A 3 10.13 -23.89 9.04
CA VAL A 3 9.78 -22.68 8.28
C VAL A 3 9.29 -21.64 9.27
N ILE A 4 10.07 -20.59 9.47
CA ILE A 4 9.65 -19.44 10.27
C ILE A 4 8.68 -18.64 9.39
N LYS A 5 7.38 -18.69 9.70
CA LYS A 5 6.38 -17.87 8.99
C LYS A 5 6.51 -16.42 9.46
N GLN A 6 7.12 -15.59 8.63
CA GLN A 6 7.12 -14.13 8.82
C GLN A 6 5.83 -13.55 8.24
N LYS A 7 5.22 -12.61 8.94
CA LYS A 7 4.06 -11.85 8.48
C LYS A 7 4.57 -10.69 7.63
N VAL A 8 4.25 -10.75 6.35
CA VAL A 8 4.68 -9.76 5.36
C VAL A 8 3.46 -9.00 4.84
N LEU A 9 3.57 -7.68 4.75
CA LEU A 9 2.63 -6.80 4.05
C LEU A 9 3.34 -6.19 2.84
N LEU A 10 2.74 -6.37 1.66
CA LEU A 10 3.11 -5.65 0.45
C LEU A 10 2.14 -4.49 0.23
N VAL A 11 2.66 -3.28 0.12
CA VAL A 11 1.89 -2.08 -0.23
C VAL A 11 2.31 -1.63 -1.61
N LEU A 12 1.37 -1.62 -2.55
CA LEU A 12 1.61 -1.20 -3.91
C LEU A 12 1.14 0.25 -4.08
N LEU A 13 1.97 1.10 -4.68
CA LEU A 13 1.66 2.51 -5.00
C LEU A 13 1.89 2.82 -6.50
N ASP A 14 2.15 1.79 -7.30
CA ASP A 14 2.35 1.93 -8.74
C ASP A 14 1.00 1.88 -9.49
N PRO A 15 0.60 2.96 -10.20
CA PRO A 15 -0.66 3.01 -10.93
C PRO A 15 -0.78 1.94 -12.02
N GLN A 16 0.34 1.38 -12.48
CA GLN A 16 0.29 0.28 -13.45
C GLN A 16 -0.31 -0.99 -12.84
N GLY A 17 -0.23 -1.18 -11.52
CA GLY A 17 -0.87 -2.32 -10.84
C GLY A 17 -0.35 -3.69 -11.32
N ASN A 18 0.87 -3.75 -11.86
CA ASN A 18 1.43 -5.00 -12.39
C ASN A 18 1.61 -6.05 -11.27
N ALA A 19 2.10 -5.62 -10.12
CA ALA A 19 2.22 -6.49 -8.95
C ALA A 19 0.84 -6.92 -8.40
N THR A 20 -0.18 -6.07 -8.47
CA THR A 20 -1.56 -6.43 -8.11
C THR A 20 -2.07 -7.60 -8.96
N MET A 21 -1.88 -7.52 -10.28
CA MET A 21 -2.25 -8.58 -11.22
C MET A 21 -1.43 -9.85 -10.97
N ALA A 22 -0.12 -9.72 -10.72
CA ALA A 22 0.77 -10.84 -10.41
C ALA A 22 0.38 -11.55 -9.10
N SER A 23 -0.21 -10.83 -8.15
CA SER A 23 -0.80 -11.37 -6.92
C SER A 23 -2.16 -12.06 -7.13
N GLY A 24 -2.65 -12.16 -8.37
CA GLY A 24 -3.92 -12.81 -8.70
C GLY A 24 -5.16 -11.92 -8.52
N ILE A 25 -4.97 -10.61 -8.34
CA ILE A 25 -6.06 -9.65 -8.19
C ILE A 25 -6.25 -8.86 -9.48
N ASP A 26 -7.46 -8.91 -10.03
CA ASP A 26 -7.83 -8.14 -11.22
C ASP A 26 -7.96 -6.65 -10.89
N LYS A 27 -6.96 -5.85 -11.27
CA LYS A 27 -6.89 -4.40 -10.96
C LYS A 27 -8.06 -3.59 -11.53
N TYR A 28 -8.77 -4.11 -12.53
CA TYR A 28 -9.94 -3.45 -13.14
C TYR A 28 -11.25 -3.74 -12.39
N LYS A 29 -11.25 -4.71 -11.47
CA LYS A 29 -12.45 -5.15 -10.72
C LYS A 29 -12.40 -4.81 -9.23
N ILE A 30 -11.37 -4.09 -8.79
CA ILE A 30 -11.21 -3.70 -7.39
C ILE A 30 -11.43 -2.20 -7.22
N ASN A 31 -11.90 -1.82 -6.03
CA ASN A 31 -11.85 -0.44 -5.57
C ASN A 31 -10.40 -0.01 -5.33
N ALA A 32 -10.17 1.31 -5.37
CA ALA A 32 -8.87 1.96 -5.16
C ALA A 32 -8.36 1.82 -3.70
N ARG A 33 -7.90 0.64 -3.31
CA ARG A 33 -7.54 0.31 -1.91
C ARG A 33 -6.40 1.17 -1.37
N ASP A 34 -5.39 1.41 -2.20
CA ASP A 34 -4.24 2.27 -1.95
C ASP A 34 -4.63 3.75 -1.86
N TYR A 35 -5.50 4.23 -2.75
CA TYR A 35 -6.10 5.57 -2.66
C TYR A 35 -6.87 5.72 -1.34
N GLU A 36 -7.71 4.74 -1.00
CA GLU A 36 -8.51 4.77 0.23
C GLU A 36 -7.64 4.71 1.49
N LEU A 37 -6.53 3.97 1.45
CA LEU A 37 -5.51 3.98 2.50
C LEU A 37 -4.98 5.42 2.68
N ILE A 38 -4.39 6.00 1.63
CA ILE A 38 -3.59 7.24 1.73
C ILE A 38 -4.47 8.50 1.83
N ILE A 39 -5.50 8.61 1.00
CA ILE A 39 -6.33 9.81 0.89
C ILE A 39 -7.45 9.79 1.91
N LYS A 40 -8.18 8.67 2.00
CA LYS A 40 -9.31 8.55 2.95
C LYS A 40 -8.88 8.13 4.36
N ASN A 41 -7.58 7.87 4.57
CA ASN A 41 -7.01 7.49 5.86
C ASN A 41 -7.70 6.22 6.45
N LEU A 42 -8.10 5.28 5.59
CA LEU A 42 -8.72 4.04 6.04
C LEU A 42 -7.66 3.08 6.59
N SER A 43 -8.02 2.30 7.60
CA SER A 43 -7.09 1.33 8.19
C SER A 43 -6.86 0.14 7.26
N PHE A 44 -5.69 -0.49 7.38
CA PHE A 44 -5.34 -1.73 6.68
C PHE A 44 -6.41 -2.83 6.82
N LYS A 45 -7.11 -2.91 7.95
CA LYS A 45 -8.22 -3.88 8.14
C LYS A 45 -9.36 -3.70 7.12
N LYS A 46 -9.59 -2.49 6.62
CA LYS A 46 -10.66 -2.17 5.66
C LYS A 46 -10.24 -2.36 4.21
N VAL A 47 -8.98 -2.05 3.90
CA VAL A 47 -8.48 -1.95 2.53
C VAL A 47 -7.54 -3.08 2.12
N GLY A 48 -6.99 -3.82 3.08
CA GLY A 48 -6.04 -4.91 2.85
C GLY A 48 -6.69 -6.22 2.44
N TYR A 49 -6.07 -6.89 1.47
CA TYR A 49 -6.29 -8.30 1.19
C TYR A 49 -5.39 -9.15 2.08
N ARG A 50 -5.93 -10.26 2.57
CA ARG A 50 -5.24 -11.14 3.52
C ARG A 50 -4.78 -12.42 2.86
N GLN A 51 -3.62 -12.92 3.28
CA GLN A 51 -3.11 -14.25 2.94
C GLN A 51 -3.12 -14.52 1.42
N ILE A 52 -2.61 -13.57 0.63
CA ILE A 52 -2.38 -13.76 -0.80
C ILE A 52 -1.49 -14.98 -1.00
N SER A 53 -2.06 -15.99 -1.65
CA SER A 53 -1.45 -17.31 -1.85
C SER A 53 -0.93 -17.98 -0.57
N GLY A 54 -1.41 -17.56 0.62
CA GLY A 54 -0.99 -18.07 1.93
C GLY A 54 0.34 -17.51 2.46
N TYR A 55 0.92 -16.49 1.82
CA TYR A 55 2.28 -16.00 2.12
C TYR A 55 2.34 -14.58 2.68
N TYR A 56 1.55 -13.64 2.15
CA TYR A 56 1.62 -12.22 2.54
C TYR A 56 0.25 -11.55 2.48
N ASP A 57 0.11 -10.42 3.17
CA ASP A 57 -1.03 -9.53 3.02
C ASP A 57 -0.70 -8.42 2.00
N LEU A 58 -1.72 -7.83 1.39
CA LEU A 58 -1.54 -6.93 0.25
C LEU A 58 -2.47 -5.71 0.34
N ILE A 59 -1.90 -4.52 0.13
CA ILE A 59 -2.63 -3.34 -0.33
C ILE A 59 -2.42 -3.24 -1.84
N ALA A 60 -3.49 -3.50 -2.58
CA ALA A 60 -3.47 -3.52 -4.03
C ALA A 60 -3.53 -2.09 -4.61
N ALA A 61 -2.84 -1.91 -5.74
CA ALA A 61 -2.88 -0.69 -6.52
C ALA A 61 -3.62 -0.85 -7.85
N ASN A 62 -4.24 0.23 -8.29
CA ASN A 62 -4.80 0.41 -9.63
C ASN A 62 -4.52 1.84 -10.14
N SER A 63 -5.05 2.20 -11.31
CA SER A 63 -4.82 3.52 -11.93
C SER A 63 -5.33 4.70 -11.09
N ASP A 64 -6.22 4.47 -10.12
CA ASP A 64 -6.84 5.53 -9.32
C ASP A 64 -5.83 6.20 -8.37
N ILE A 65 -4.69 5.55 -8.08
CA ILE A 65 -3.62 6.15 -7.28
C ILE A 65 -2.99 7.38 -7.95
N THR A 66 -3.10 7.51 -9.28
CA THR A 66 -2.71 8.74 -9.98
C THR A 66 -3.57 9.93 -9.52
N ALA A 67 -4.86 9.71 -9.23
CA ALA A 67 -5.70 10.75 -8.64
C ALA A 67 -5.34 11.02 -7.17
N ALA A 68 -4.82 10.02 -6.44
CA ALA A 68 -4.31 10.22 -5.08
C ALA A 68 -3.11 11.19 -5.08
N GLU A 69 -2.20 11.07 -6.04
CA GLU A 69 -1.06 11.97 -6.16
C GLU A 69 -1.48 13.44 -6.21
N ILE A 70 -2.48 13.75 -7.05
CA ILE A 70 -3.04 15.10 -7.17
C ILE A 70 -3.69 15.52 -5.85
N LYS A 71 -4.50 14.64 -5.24
CA LYS A 71 -5.18 14.96 -3.98
C LYS A 71 -4.27 15.10 -2.79
N LEU A 72 -3.12 14.44 -2.75
CA LEU A 72 -2.12 14.66 -1.71
C LEU A 72 -1.64 16.11 -1.67
N MET A 73 -1.63 16.84 -2.78
CA MET A 73 -1.20 18.25 -2.79
C MET A 73 -2.09 19.15 -1.92
N GLU A 74 -3.36 18.80 -1.75
CA GLU A 74 -4.36 19.53 -0.97
C GLU A 74 -4.42 19.10 0.50
N VAL A 75 -3.67 18.06 0.89
CA VAL A 75 -3.74 17.45 2.22
C VAL A 75 -2.64 18.03 3.13
N PHE A 76 -3.00 18.35 4.38
CA PHE A 76 -2.03 18.70 5.42
C PHE A 76 -1.22 17.47 5.86
N PHE A 77 0.08 17.66 6.12
CA PHE A 77 1.00 16.56 6.45
C PHE A 77 0.95 15.42 5.43
N ARG A 78 0.86 15.80 4.14
CA ARG A 78 0.71 14.87 3.00
C ARG A 78 1.88 13.90 2.87
N GLU A 79 3.06 14.26 3.35
CA GLU A 79 4.28 13.43 3.32
C GLU A 79 4.22 12.28 4.34
N ASP A 80 3.49 12.43 5.45
CA ASP A 80 3.38 11.43 6.52
C ASP A 80 2.14 10.51 6.41
N ARG A 81 1.31 10.64 5.36
CA ARG A 81 0.00 9.95 5.28
C ARG A 81 0.14 8.44 5.33
N LEU A 82 1.07 7.87 4.56
CA LEU A 82 1.29 6.43 4.53
C LEU A 82 1.81 5.91 5.88
N LYS A 83 2.73 6.63 6.51
CA LYS A 83 3.25 6.31 7.84
C LYS A 83 2.17 6.31 8.91
N ASN A 84 1.29 7.31 8.89
CA ASN A 84 0.20 7.42 9.86
C ASN A 84 -0.82 6.28 9.71
N THR A 85 -1.21 5.96 8.47
CA THR A 85 -2.19 4.89 8.19
C THR A 85 -1.69 3.50 8.54
N LEU A 86 -0.39 3.25 8.36
CA LEU A 86 0.26 1.97 8.63
C LEU A 86 0.83 1.83 10.05
N SER A 87 0.75 2.86 10.89
CA SER A 87 1.21 2.83 12.28
C SER A 87 0.71 1.60 13.05
N SER A 88 -0.61 1.36 13.00
CA SER A 88 -1.27 0.20 13.65
C SER A 88 -0.95 -1.17 13.04
N VAL A 89 -0.28 -1.21 11.88
CA VAL A 89 0.06 -2.47 11.20
C VAL A 89 1.40 -3.02 11.70
N ARG A 90 2.26 -2.15 12.24
CA ARG A 90 3.58 -2.53 12.76
C ARG A 90 3.50 -3.55 13.89
N ASP A 91 2.45 -3.50 14.69
CA ASP A 91 2.25 -4.44 15.80
C ASP A 91 1.92 -5.87 15.35
N VAL A 92 1.52 -6.05 14.09
CA VAL A 92 1.00 -7.33 13.57
C VAL A 92 1.72 -7.83 12.31
N CYS A 93 2.76 -7.13 11.86
CA CYS A 93 3.49 -7.41 10.64
C CYS A 93 5.00 -7.29 10.89
N ASP A 94 5.76 -8.33 10.52
CA ASP A 94 7.21 -8.36 10.73
C ASP A 94 7.94 -7.50 9.68
N PHE A 95 7.43 -7.50 8.44
CA PHE A 95 8.00 -6.75 7.33
C PHE A 95 6.94 -6.05 6.51
N ILE A 96 7.19 -4.79 6.16
CA ILE A 96 6.39 -4.02 5.22
C ILE A 96 7.26 -3.66 4.02
N PHE A 97 6.87 -4.13 2.84
CA PHE A 97 7.46 -3.77 1.57
C PHE A 97 6.56 -2.78 0.85
N ILE A 98 7.13 -1.67 0.37
CA ILE A 98 6.39 -0.66 -0.38
C ILE A 98 6.96 -0.62 -1.80
N ALA A 99 6.11 -0.87 -2.80
CA ALA A 99 6.47 -0.79 -4.21
C ALA A 99 6.05 0.57 -4.77
N CYS A 100 7.04 1.43 -5.01
CA CYS A 100 6.84 2.80 -5.50
C CYS A 100 6.75 2.86 -7.03
N PRO A 101 6.06 3.87 -7.59
CA PRO A 101 6.13 4.15 -9.01
C PRO A 101 7.55 4.60 -9.42
N PRO A 102 7.94 4.44 -10.70
CA PRO A 102 9.26 4.84 -11.23
C PRO A 102 9.37 6.36 -11.45
N SER A 103 8.86 7.16 -10.51
CA SER A 103 8.80 8.62 -10.57
C SER A 103 9.01 9.22 -9.18
N LEU A 104 9.70 10.36 -9.09
CA LEU A 104 9.86 11.09 -7.84
C LEU A 104 8.67 12.03 -7.63
N ASN A 105 7.62 11.52 -6.98
CA ASN A 105 6.39 12.26 -6.66
C ASN A 105 6.02 12.12 -5.17
N LEU A 106 4.87 12.69 -4.77
CA LEU A 106 4.39 12.63 -3.39
C LEU A 106 4.13 11.20 -2.89
N LEU A 107 3.80 10.24 -3.77
CA LEU A 107 3.65 8.84 -3.40
C LEU A 107 5.02 8.23 -3.02
N THR A 108 6.04 8.49 -3.83
CA THR A 108 7.42 8.07 -3.55
C THR A 108 7.97 8.74 -2.28
N ILE A 109 7.65 10.01 -2.03
CA ILE A 109 8.01 10.70 -0.78
C ILE A 109 7.34 10.02 0.42
N ASN A 110 6.04 9.71 0.35
CA ASN A 110 5.32 8.97 1.40
C ASN A 110 5.96 7.62 1.71
N ALA A 111 6.44 6.92 0.68
CA ALA A 111 7.13 5.65 0.85
C ALA A 111 8.53 5.81 1.46
N CYS A 112 9.28 6.84 1.09
CA CYS A 112 10.61 7.12 1.66
C CYS A 112 10.56 7.59 3.12
N GLU A 113 9.55 8.38 3.49
CA GLU A 113 9.32 8.80 4.88
C GLU A 113 8.84 7.65 5.76
N PHE A 114 8.39 6.54 5.15
CA PHE A 114 8.06 5.33 5.87
C PHE A 114 9.33 4.61 6.37
N LYS A 115 9.72 4.89 7.62
CA LYS A 115 10.78 4.15 8.30
C LYS A 115 10.19 2.93 9.00
N ASN A 116 10.55 1.71 8.58
CA ASN A 116 10.17 0.47 9.28
C ASN A 116 10.52 0.53 10.77
#